data_AF-A0A0Q4DM58-F1
#
_entry.id   AF-A0A0Q4DM58-F1
#
_cell.length_a   1.000
_cell.length_b   1.000
_cell.length_c   1.000
_cell.angle_alpha   90.00
_cell.angle_beta   90.00
_cell.angle_gamma   90.00
#
_symmetry.space_group_name_H-M   'P 1'
#
loop_
_entity.id
_entity.type
_entity.pdbx_description
1 polymer ?
#
loop_
_entity_poly.entity_id
_entity_poly.type
_entity_poly.pdbx_seq_one_letter_code
_entity_poly.pdbx_strand_id
1 'polypeptide(L)'
;MNPSPPPAPFLADLAWPGHARIAARGQALDAILADPVNLAVWQRSDAPVIDVGGLDTVEDIAVVVPAGAGAAISDALAAAGYDDALAVLLAHDIGELAGRFAALLRIERVAIRLEVVETDACRRFHADYVAVRLICTYAGPGTQWLANDDAAALAPGAEPPAATIRSIATGDVALFKGRDRSDTPIVHRSPPIVGTGARRLVLVIDPARPDQPAAATGSASTDAKPAR
;
A
#
# COMPACT_ATOMS: atom_id res chain seq x y z
N MET A 1 31.13 3.90 34.45
CA MET A 1 30.77 3.31 33.15
C MET A 1 29.44 3.92 32.75
N ASN A 2 29.43 4.87 31.82
CA ASN A 2 28.20 5.49 31.34
C ASN A 2 27.50 4.54 30.36
N PRO A 3 26.16 4.37 30.43
CA PRO A 3 25.42 3.62 29.43
C PRO A 3 25.53 4.33 28.06
N SER A 4 25.63 3.53 27.00
CA SER A 4 25.61 4.05 25.62
C SER A 4 24.28 4.81 25.38
N PRO A 5 24.30 5.93 24.65
CA PRO A 5 23.07 6.62 24.30
C PRO A 5 22.18 5.72 23.41
N PRO A 6 20.85 5.80 23.53
CA PRO A 6 19.96 5.15 22.57
C PRO A 6 20.24 5.69 21.16
N PRO A 7 20.04 4.89 20.09
CA PRO A 7 20.08 5.40 18.73
C PRO A 7 19.09 6.57 18.61
N ALA A 8 19.55 7.66 18.00
CA ALA A 8 18.84 8.92 17.87
C ALA A 8 17.44 8.72 17.25
N PRO A 9 16.43 9.54 17.64
CA PRO A 9 15.09 9.43 17.08
C PRO A 9 15.13 9.68 15.57
N PHE A 10 14.39 8.85 14.82
CA PHE A 10 14.07 9.11 13.42
C PHE A 10 13.51 10.53 13.30
N LEU A 11 13.99 11.29 12.31
CA LEU A 11 13.54 12.65 12.02
C LEU A 11 12.05 12.65 11.64
N ALA A 12 11.17 12.74 12.63
CA ALA A 12 9.78 13.14 12.48
C ALA A 12 9.74 14.68 12.52
N ASP A 13 9.94 15.31 11.36
CA ASP A 13 9.31 16.57 10.93
C ASP A 13 10.13 17.21 9.79
N LEU A 14 10.05 16.59 8.61
CA LEU A 14 9.68 17.42 7.46
C LEU A 14 8.19 17.65 7.63
N ALA A 15 7.77 18.83 8.09
CA ALA A 15 6.36 19.18 8.20
C ALA A 15 5.62 18.67 6.95
N TRP A 16 4.60 17.84 7.14
CA TRP A 16 3.88 17.21 6.05
C TRP A 16 3.45 18.29 5.06
N PRO A 17 3.70 18.11 3.75
CA PRO A 17 3.40 19.15 2.77
C PRO A 17 1.89 19.42 2.74
N GLY A 18 1.49 20.61 2.29
CA GLY A 18 0.10 21.05 2.30
C GLY A 18 -0.88 20.17 1.49
N HIS A 19 -0.36 19.33 0.58
CA HIS A 19 -1.13 18.35 -0.20
C HIS A 19 -1.16 16.95 0.44
N ALA A 20 -0.62 16.79 1.64
CA ALA A 20 -0.68 15.56 2.38
C ALA A 20 -1.39 15.77 3.72
N ARG A 21 -2.15 14.78 4.17
CA ARG A 21 -2.84 14.79 5.47
C ARG A 21 -2.52 13.50 6.20
N ILE A 22 -2.27 13.62 7.49
CA ILE A 22 -1.93 12.49 8.35
C ILE A 22 -2.59 12.65 9.71
N ALA A 23 -3.18 11.58 10.24
CA ALA A 23 -3.63 11.54 11.63
C ALA A 23 -3.75 10.11 12.15
N ALA A 24 -3.83 9.96 13.47
CA ALA A 24 -3.97 8.67 14.14
C ALA A 24 -5.37 8.02 14.00
N ARG A 25 -6.33 8.74 13.41
CA ARG A 25 -7.70 8.24 13.22
C ARG A 25 -7.99 7.97 11.74
N GLY A 26 -8.76 6.93 11.46
CA GLY A 26 -9.11 6.52 10.10
C GLY A 26 -9.81 7.59 9.26
N GLN A 27 -10.49 8.57 9.89
CA GLN A 27 -11.09 9.71 9.19
C GLN A 27 -10.06 10.61 8.48
N ALA A 28 -8.77 10.46 8.77
CA ALA A 28 -7.71 11.12 8.01
C ALA A 28 -7.80 10.82 6.50
N LEU A 29 -8.24 9.60 6.15
CA LEU A 29 -8.37 9.14 4.77
C LEU A 29 -9.40 9.96 3.98
N ASP A 30 -10.44 10.48 4.64
CA ASP A 30 -11.51 11.27 4.00
C ASP A 30 -10.95 12.53 3.34
N ALA A 31 -9.83 13.05 3.85
CA ALA A 31 -9.18 14.23 3.31
C ALA A 31 -8.76 14.06 1.84
N ILE A 32 -8.60 12.83 1.34
CA ILE A 32 -8.25 12.57 -0.06
C ILE A 32 -9.29 13.13 -1.04
N LEU A 33 -10.54 13.30 -0.60
CA LEU A 33 -11.61 13.83 -1.42
C LEU A 33 -11.46 15.33 -1.71
N ALA A 34 -10.70 16.05 -0.87
CA ALA A 34 -10.40 17.45 -1.11
C ALA A 34 -9.42 17.59 -2.26
N ASP A 35 -9.72 18.47 -3.21
CA ASP A 35 -8.87 18.76 -4.38
C ASP A 35 -7.39 19.01 -4.03
N PRO A 36 -7.03 19.82 -3.01
CA PRO A 36 -5.62 20.08 -2.70
C PRO A 36 -4.88 18.89 -2.09
N VAL A 37 -5.54 17.80 -1.69
CA VAL A 37 -4.91 16.67 -1.00
C VAL A 37 -4.64 15.54 -2.00
N ASN A 38 -3.37 15.17 -2.18
CA ASN A 38 -2.94 14.06 -3.04
C ASN A 38 -2.51 12.82 -2.26
N LEU A 39 -2.27 12.97 -0.94
CA LEU A 39 -1.90 11.88 -0.04
C LEU A 39 -2.67 12.00 1.28
N ALA A 40 -3.36 10.95 1.69
CA ALA A 40 -4.02 10.90 3.00
C ALA A 40 -3.56 9.64 3.75
N VAL A 41 -3.09 9.80 4.98
CA VAL A 41 -2.45 8.73 5.75
C VAL A 41 -3.15 8.58 7.09
N TRP A 42 -3.54 7.35 7.39
CA TRP A 42 -3.97 6.93 8.70
C TRP A 42 -2.80 6.24 9.42
N GLN A 43 -2.30 6.91 10.47
CA GLN A 43 -1.29 6.38 11.38
C GLN A 43 -1.93 5.45 12.40
N ARG A 44 -2.08 4.19 12.02
CA ARG A 44 -2.89 3.27 12.80
C ARG A 44 -2.05 2.53 13.82
N SER A 45 -2.57 2.37 15.03
CA SER A 45 -1.90 1.66 16.13
C SER A 45 -2.34 0.19 16.24
N ASP A 46 -3.27 -0.24 15.39
CA ASP A 46 -3.96 -1.53 15.41
C ASP A 46 -3.62 -2.41 14.21
N ALA A 47 -2.59 -2.05 13.43
CA ALA A 47 -2.14 -2.88 12.32
C ALA A 47 -1.73 -4.28 12.81
N PRO A 48 -2.08 -5.35 12.07
CA PRO A 48 -1.63 -6.69 12.41
C PRO A 48 -0.10 -6.78 12.30
N VAL A 49 0.53 -7.42 13.29
CA VAL A 49 1.97 -7.66 13.29
C VAL A 49 2.25 -8.93 12.52
N ILE A 50 2.93 -8.80 11.38
CA ILE A 50 3.22 -9.92 10.48
C ILE A 50 4.71 -10.25 10.56
N ASP A 51 5.02 -11.52 10.81
CA ASP A 51 6.38 -12.03 10.69
C ASP A 51 6.71 -12.28 9.21
N VAL A 52 7.72 -11.56 8.70
CA VAL A 52 8.21 -11.72 7.33
C VAL A 52 8.77 -13.11 7.03
N GLY A 53 9.24 -13.83 8.05
CA GLY A 53 9.78 -15.18 7.91
C GLY A 53 8.71 -16.21 7.55
N GLY A 54 7.44 -15.96 7.89
CA GLY A 54 6.33 -16.86 7.56
C GLY A 54 5.83 -16.75 6.11
N LEU A 55 6.44 -15.89 5.29
CA LEU A 55 5.97 -15.58 3.93
C LEU A 55 6.70 -16.36 2.83
N ASP A 56 7.59 -17.30 3.18
CA ASP A 56 8.41 -18.05 2.20
C ASP A 56 7.58 -18.92 1.25
N THR A 57 6.40 -19.36 1.69
CA THR A 57 5.61 -20.39 1.01
C THR A 57 4.26 -19.89 0.51
N VAL A 58 3.96 -18.60 0.69
CA VAL A 58 2.66 -18.02 0.31
C VAL A 58 2.73 -17.43 -1.10
N GLU A 59 1.62 -17.52 -1.82
CA GLU A 59 1.46 -16.92 -3.13
C GLU A 59 0.86 -15.50 -3.05
N ASP A 60 1.07 -14.71 -4.10
CA ASP A 60 0.40 -13.43 -4.27
C ASP A 60 -1.10 -13.63 -4.52
N ILE A 61 -1.92 -12.70 -4.02
CA ILE A 61 -3.37 -12.73 -4.22
C ILE A 61 -3.77 -11.55 -5.10
N ALA A 62 -4.63 -11.80 -6.08
CA ALA A 62 -5.31 -10.76 -6.86
C ALA A 62 -6.79 -11.15 -7.06
N VAL A 63 -7.69 -10.41 -6.43
CA VAL A 63 -9.14 -10.69 -6.49
C VAL A 63 -9.96 -9.43 -6.72
N VAL A 64 -11.09 -9.58 -7.40
CA VAL A 64 -12.11 -8.53 -7.46
C VAL A 64 -13.34 -8.99 -6.72
N VAL A 65 -13.73 -8.23 -5.72
CA VAL A 65 -14.81 -8.60 -4.82
C VAL A 65 -15.76 -7.43 -4.56
N PRO A 66 -17.04 -7.68 -4.25
CA PRO A 66 -17.90 -6.67 -3.67
C PRO A 66 -17.33 -6.12 -2.36
N ALA A 67 -17.61 -4.87 -2.05
CA ALA A 67 -17.29 -4.29 -0.75
C ALA A 67 -17.92 -5.14 0.37
N GLY A 68 -17.13 -5.51 1.39
CA GLY A 68 -17.59 -6.34 2.50
C GLY A 68 -17.57 -7.86 2.26
N ALA A 69 -17.03 -8.33 1.14
CA ALA A 69 -16.90 -9.76 0.84
C ALA A 69 -15.71 -10.43 1.58
N GLY A 70 -15.72 -10.38 2.92
CA GLY A 70 -14.65 -10.93 3.77
C GLY A 70 -14.39 -12.43 3.54
N ALA A 71 -15.44 -13.22 3.30
CA ALA A 71 -15.29 -14.66 3.03
C ALA A 71 -14.46 -14.93 1.77
N ALA A 72 -14.69 -14.18 0.68
CA ALA A 72 -13.93 -14.34 -0.56
C ALA A 72 -12.43 -13.98 -0.38
N ILE A 73 -12.13 -13.01 0.48
CA ILE A 73 -10.74 -12.66 0.83
C ILE A 73 -10.11 -13.79 1.64
N SER A 74 -10.82 -14.33 2.62
CA SER A 74 -10.36 -15.46 3.43
C SER A 74 -10.09 -16.70 2.58
N ASP A 75 -10.99 -17.04 1.65
CA ASP A 75 -10.83 -18.18 0.74
C ASP A 75 -9.60 -17.99 -0.17
N ALA A 76 -9.36 -16.77 -0.65
CA ALA A 76 -8.20 -16.46 -1.47
C ALA A 76 -6.88 -16.56 -0.67
N LEU A 77 -6.87 -16.13 0.60
CA LEU A 77 -5.72 -16.27 1.50
C LEU A 77 -5.40 -17.74 1.78
N ALA A 78 -6.40 -18.55 2.10
CA ALA A 78 -6.23 -19.98 2.31
C ALA A 78 -5.70 -20.68 1.04
N ALA A 79 -6.26 -20.35 -0.13
CA ALA A 79 -5.81 -20.90 -1.40
C ALA A 79 -4.38 -20.51 -1.76
N ALA A 80 -3.93 -19.33 -1.34
CA ALA A 80 -2.55 -18.85 -1.52
C ALA A 80 -1.57 -19.39 -0.46
N GLY A 81 -1.99 -20.28 0.44
CA GLY A 81 -1.11 -20.96 1.40
C GLY A 81 -0.80 -20.17 2.66
N TYR A 82 -1.56 -19.11 2.97
CA TYR A 82 -1.45 -18.42 4.26
C TYR A 82 -1.94 -19.34 5.39
N ASP A 83 -1.20 -19.38 6.50
CA ASP A 83 -1.62 -20.06 7.73
C ASP A 83 -3.02 -19.60 8.18
N ASP A 84 -3.85 -20.51 8.70
CA ASP A 84 -5.25 -20.23 9.05
C ASP A 84 -5.40 -19.02 9.98
N ALA A 85 -4.54 -18.88 10.99
CA ALA A 85 -4.64 -17.77 11.94
C ALA A 85 -4.24 -16.44 11.27
N LEU A 86 -3.21 -16.47 10.43
CA LEU A 86 -2.78 -15.31 9.65
C LEU A 86 -3.82 -14.93 8.58
N ALA A 87 -4.42 -15.90 7.91
CA ALA A 87 -5.45 -15.71 6.90
C ALA A 87 -6.69 -15.05 7.51
N VAL A 88 -7.16 -15.50 8.68
CA VAL A 88 -8.28 -14.86 9.39
C VAL A 88 -7.96 -13.42 9.79
N LEU A 89 -6.76 -13.17 10.33
CA LEU A 89 -6.31 -11.84 10.73
C LEU A 89 -6.24 -10.88 9.54
N LEU A 90 -5.61 -11.29 8.44
CA LEU A 90 -5.51 -10.50 7.23
C LEU A 90 -6.86 -10.31 6.56
N ALA A 91 -7.71 -11.33 6.47
CA ALA A 91 -9.04 -11.22 5.86
C ALA A 91 -9.91 -10.19 6.59
N HIS A 92 -9.85 -10.17 7.92
CA HIS A 92 -10.54 -9.16 8.72
C HIS A 92 -10.04 -7.75 8.39
N ASP A 93 -8.73 -7.53 8.50
CA ASP A 93 -8.13 -6.20 8.28
C ASP A 93 -8.36 -5.70 6.84
N ILE A 94 -8.07 -6.54 5.85
CA ILE A 94 -8.27 -6.23 4.43
C ILE A 94 -9.75 -5.95 4.14
N GLY A 95 -10.67 -6.74 4.73
CA GLY A 95 -12.11 -6.54 4.60
C GLY A 95 -12.57 -5.18 5.12
N GLU A 96 -12.07 -4.76 6.29
CA GLU A 96 -12.36 -3.43 6.85
C GLU A 96 -11.80 -2.30 5.99
N LEU A 97 -10.55 -2.44 5.52
CA LEU A 97 -9.92 -1.44 4.63
C LEU A 97 -10.64 -1.34 3.29
N ALA A 98 -11.01 -2.47 2.69
CA ALA A 98 -11.79 -2.55 1.46
C ALA A 98 -13.17 -1.88 1.63
N GLY A 99 -13.87 -2.17 2.73
CA GLY A 99 -15.16 -1.57 3.04
C GLY A 99 -15.08 -0.05 3.21
N ARG A 100 -14.09 0.44 3.95
CA ARG A 100 -13.84 1.89 4.12
C ARG A 100 -13.51 2.56 2.78
N PHE A 101 -12.62 1.97 2.00
CA PHE A 101 -12.21 2.48 0.69
C PHE A 101 -13.41 2.56 -0.27
N ALA A 102 -14.21 1.50 -0.32
CA ALA A 102 -15.40 1.43 -1.16
C ALA A 102 -16.46 2.47 -0.76
N ALA A 103 -16.73 2.61 0.54
CA ALA A 103 -17.64 3.61 1.07
C ALA A 103 -17.18 5.04 0.76
N LEU A 104 -15.89 5.31 0.95
CA LEU A 104 -15.28 6.62 0.70
C LEU A 104 -15.42 7.05 -0.76
N LEU A 105 -15.18 6.13 -1.70
CA LEU A 105 -15.27 6.40 -3.14
C LEU A 105 -16.67 6.16 -3.73
N ARG A 106 -17.62 5.65 -2.94
CA ARG A 106 -18.98 5.26 -3.35
C ARG A 106 -18.98 4.26 -4.50
N ILE A 107 -18.17 3.21 -4.36
CA ILE A 107 -18.05 2.12 -5.32
C ILE A 107 -18.53 0.80 -4.70
N GLU A 108 -19.03 -0.11 -5.52
CA GLU A 108 -19.57 -1.39 -5.05
C GLU A 108 -18.53 -2.52 -5.06
N ARG A 109 -17.50 -2.40 -5.90
CA ARG A 109 -16.49 -3.43 -6.14
C ARG A 109 -15.09 -2.86 -6.05
N VAL A 110 -14.20 -3.64 -5.46
CA VAL A 110 -12.79 -3.30 -5.31
C VAL A 110 -11.92 -4.40 -5.90
N ALA A 111 -10.78 -4.01 -6.47
CA ALA A 111 -9.71 -4.92 -6.84
C ALA A 111 -8.67 -4.91 -5.71
N ILE A 112 -8.40 -6.08 -5.13
CA ILE A 112 -7.49 -6.27 -4.01
C ILE A 112 -6.29 -7.06 -4.51
N ARG A 113 -5.09 -6.58 -4.19
CA ARG A 113 -3.85 -7.32 -4.36
C ARG A 113 -3.09 -7.39 -3.05
N LEU A 114 -2.58 -8.57 -2.71
CA LEU A 114 -1.67 -8.77 -1.59
C LEU A 114 -0.43 -9.47 -2.14
N GLU A 115 0.71 -8.78 -2.10
CA GLU A 115 1.92 -9.20 -2.80
C GLU A 115 3.09 -9.35 -1.83
N VAL A 116 3.83 -10.46 -1.98
CA VAL A 116 5.14 -10.67 -1.35
C VAL A 116 6.22 -10.10 -2.28
N VAL A 117 6.76 -8.94 -1.91
CA VAL A 117 7.75 -8.24 -2.73
C VAL A 117 9.15 -8.52 -2.22
N GLU A 118 9.94 -9.19 -3.06
CA GLU A 118 11.36 -9.52 -2.85
C GLU A 118 12.29 -8.88 -3.89
N THR A 119 11.69 -8.23 -4.89
CA THR A 119 12.39 -7.65 -6.05
C THR A 119 12.14 -6.16 -6.14
N ASP A 120 12.98 -5.48 -6.93
CA ASP A 120 12.87 -4.04 -7.20
C ASP A 120 11.81 -3.72 -8.28
N ALA A 121 10.73 -4.51 -8.32
CA ALA A 121 9.57 -4.17 -9.12
C ALA A 121 9.05 -2.79 -8.69
N CYS A 122 8.75 -1.92 -9.65
CA CYS A 122 8.29 -0.55 -9.38
C CYS A 122 9.28 0.32 -8.57
N ARG A 123 10.60 0.08 -8.69
CA ARG A 123 11.66 0.92 -8.07
C ARG A 123 11.76 2.36 -8.58
N ARG A 124 11.15 2.64 -9.74
CA ARG A 124 11.15 3.96 -10.34
C ARG A 124 9.97 4.76 -9.76
N PHE A 125 10.24 6.00 -9.37
CA PHE A 125 9.19 6.93 -8.97
C PHE A 125 8.19 7.12 -10.11
N HIS A 126 6.91 6.91 -9.81
CA HIS A 126 5.81 7.04 -10.74
C HIS A 126 4.54 7.49 -10.02
N ALA A 127 3.55 7.86 -10.81
CA ALA A 127 2.18 8.02 -10.34
C ALA A 127 1.29 7.11 -11.17
N ASP A 128 0.37 6.42 -10.52
CA ASP A 128 -0.53 5.46 -11.15
C ASP A 128 -1.64 6.14 -11.97
N TYR A 129 -2.13 5.42 -12.98
CA TYR A 129 -3.33 5.77 -13.74
C TYR A 129 -4.56 5.15 -13.08
N VAL A 130 -4.91 5.74 -11.93
CA VAL A 130 -6.09 5.44 -11.12
C VAL A 130 -6.60 6.74 -10.52
N ALA A 131 -7.86 6.79 -10.09
CA ALA A 131 -8.39 7.94 -9.37
C ALA A 131 -7.76 8.06 -7.97
N VAL A 132 -7.89 6.99 -7.17
CA VAL A 132 -7.29 6.86 -5.84
C VAL A 132 -6.91 5.39 -5.65
N ARG A 133 -5.77 5.13 -5.02
CA ARG A 133 -5.30 3.79 -4.61
C ARG A 133 -5.03 3.76 -3.12
N LEU A 134 -5.46 2.70 -2.45
CA LEU A 134 -5.02 2.41 -1.08
C LEU A 134 -3.77 1.53 -1.12
N ILE A 135 -2.77 1.87 -0.32
CA ILE A 135 -1.61 1.01 -0.06
C ILE A 135 -1.39 0.89 1.44
N CYS A 136 -1.16 -0.33 1.90
CA CYS A 136 -0.68 -0.64 3.25
C CYS A 136 0.48 -1.64 3.14
N THR A 137 1.61 -1.35 3.77
CA THR A 137 2.70 -2.33 3.89
C THR A 137 2.59 -3.00 5.24
N TYR A 138 2.13 -4.26 5.28
CA TYR A 138 1.98 -5.03 6.52
C TYR A 138 3.31 -5.44 7.13
N ALA A 139 4.31 -5.72 6.29
CA ALA A 139 5.62 -6.18 6.72
C ALA A 139 6.71 -5.60 5.81
N GLY A 140 7.87 -5.30 6.39
CA GLY A 140 9.01 -4.71 5.67
C GLY A 140 8.89 -3.20 5.41
N PRO A 141 9.87 -2.58 4.72
CA PRO A 141 9.92 -1.13 4.49
C PRO A 141 8.69 -0.62 3.74
N GLY A 142 8.10 0.50 4.15
CA GLY A 142 6.91 1.05 3.49
C GLY A 142 7.16 1.76 2.17
N THR A 143 6.07 2.03 1.44
CA THR A 143 6.08 2.74 0.16
C THR A 143 6.75 4.11 0.29
N GLN A 144 7.68 4.40 -0.61
CA GLN A 144 8.38 5.69 -0.67
C GLN A 144 7.61 6.68 -1.55
N TRP A 145 7.63 7.96 -1.22
CA TRP A 145 6.91 9.01 -1.93
C TRP A 145 7.67 10.34 -1.91
N LEU A 146 7.29 11.23 -2.84
CA LEU A 146 7.82 12.59 -2.97
C LEU A 146 6.69 13.60 -2.76
N ALA A 147 7.00 14.70 -2.09
CA ALA A 147 6.11 15.86 -2.14
C ALA A 147 5.97 16.34 -3.58
N ASN A 148 4.79 16.87 -3.93
CA ASN A 148 4.49 17.34 -5.28
C ASN A 148 5.54 18.29 -5.86
N ASP A 149 6.08 19.22 -5.06
CA ASP A 149 7.12 20.17 -5.51
C ASP A 149 8.45 19.46 -5.80
N ASP A 150 8.85 18.51 -4.96
CA ASP A 150 10.05 17.68 -5.17
C ASP A 150 9.90 16.82 -6.44
N ALA A 151 8.68 16.29 -6.68
CA ALA A 151 8.37 15.51 -7.87
C ALA A 151 8.33 16.37 -9.15
N ALA A 152 7.81 17.59 -9.08
CA ALA A 152 7.75 18.52 -10.21
C ALA A 152 9.14 19.03 -10.62
N ALA A 153 10.07 19.15 -9.66
CA ALA A 153 11.46 19.52 -9.91
C ALA A 153 12.30 18.37 -10.50
N LEU A 154 11.81 17.14 -10.47
CA LEU A 154 12.55 15.96 -10.90
C LEU A 154 12.47 15.79 -12.43
N ALA A 155 13.64 15.72 -13.07
CA ALA A 155 13.70 15.38 -14.49
C ALA A 155 13.16 13.95 -14.72
N PRO A 156 12.46 13.68 -15.84
CA PRO A 156 11.95 12.35 -16.13
C PRO A 156 13.04 11.26 -16.06
N GLY A 157 12.82 10.26 -15.19
CA GLY A 157 13.75 9.14 -15.01
C GLY A 157 14.96 9.43 -14.12
N ALA A 158 15.10 10.64 -13.56
CA ALA A 158 16.13 10.95 -12.60
C ALA A 158 15.82 10.34 -11.22
N GLU A 159 16.86 10.02 -10.45
CA GLU A 159 16.75 9.65 -9.04
C GLU A 159 16.71 10.93 -8.20
N PRO A 160 15.72 11.11 -7.32
CA PRO A 160 15.63 12.30 -6.48
C PRO A 160 16.70 12.27 -5.37
N PRO A 161 17.10 13.44 -4.82
CA PRO A 161 17.98 13.49 -3.67
C PRO A 161 17.36 12.72 -2.48
N ALA A 162 18.16 11.88 -1.80
CA ALA A 162 17.67 11.03 -0.71
C ALA A 162 16.93 11.80 0.40
N ALA A 163 17.32 13.05 0.67
CA ALA A 163 16.68 13.92 1.67
C ALA A 163 15.24 14.34 1.33
N THR A 164 14.81 14.17 0.07
CA THR A 164 13.44 14.47 -0.39
C THR A 164 12.52 13.24 -0.33
N ILE A 165 13.11 12.05 -0.22
CA ILE A 165 12.39 10.79 -0.22
C ILE A 165 11.78 10.58 1.17
N ARG A 166 10.45 10.44 1.19
CA ARG A 166 9.67 10.14 2.39
C ARG A 166 9.14 8.71 2.29
N SER A 167 8.79 8.11 3.42
CA SER A 167 8.22 6.76 3.46
C SER A 167 6.94 6.74 4.28
N ILE A 168 5.96 5.94 3.86
CA ILE A 168 4.85 5.53 4.73
C ILE A 168 5.40 4.52 5.74
N ALA A 169 4.99 4.59 7.00
CA ALA A 169 5.42 3.61 8.00
C ALA A 169 4.78 2.24 7.74
N THR A 170 5.47 1.16 8.10
CA THR A 170 4.88 -0.19 8.10
C THR A 170 3.65 -0.20 9.01
N GLY A 171 2.57 -0.82 8.54
CA GLY A 171 1.28 -0.84 9.21
C GLY A 171 0.39 0.34 8.89
N ASP A 172 0.91 1.52 8.54
CA ASP A 172 0.08 2.67 8.18
C ASP A 172 -0.70 2.42 6.88
N VAL A 173 -1.86 3.06 6.77
CA VAL A 173 -2.72 3.00 5.58
C VAL A 173 -2.68 4.34 4.88
N ALA A 174 -2.37 4.34 3.58
CA ALA A 174 -2.27 5.56 2.80
C ALA A 174 -3.11 5.49 1.51
N LEU A 175 -3.86 6.56 1.24
CA LEU A 175 -4.53 6.79 -0.03
C LEU A 175 -3.70 7.72 -0.91
N PHE A 176 -3.44 7.26 -2.13
CA PHE A 176 -2.65 7.93 -3.14
C PHE A 176 -3.59 8.40 -4.26
N LYS A 177 -3.72 9.71 -4.44
CA LYS A 177 -4.48 10.27 -5.58
C LYS A 177 -3.65 10.15 -6.86
N GLY A 178 -4.18 9.44 -7.84
CA GLY A 178 -3.48 9.16 -9.09
C GLY A 178 -3.82 10.14 -10.21
N ARG A 179 -3.31 9.83 -11.40
CA ARG A 179 -3.36 10.70 -12.60
C ARG A 179 -4.78 10.99 -13.09
N ASP A 180 -5.73 10.10 -12.81
CA ASP A 180 -7.10 10.27 -13.29
C ASP A 180 -7.89 11.29 -12.46
N ARG A 181 -7.33 11.75 -11.33
CA ARG A 181 -8.02 12.65 -10.40
C ARG A 181 -7.21 13.88 -9.98
N SER A 182 -5.95 13.97 -10.38
CA SER A 182 -5.09 15.10 -10.05
C SER A 182 -4.09 15.37 -11.16
N ASP A 183 -3.94 16.64 -11.53
CA ASP A 183 -2.86 17.12 -12.40
C ASP A 183 -1.50 17.08 -11.68
N THR A 184 -1.51 16.93 -10.36
CA THR A 184 -0.31 16.78 -9.53
C THR A 184 -0.44 15.51 -8.67
N PRO A 185 -0.49 14.34 -9.31
CA PRO A 185 -0.71 13.10 -8.59
C PRO A 185 0.47 12.79 -7.67
N ILE A 186 0.22 12.00 -6.62
CA ILE A 186 1.29 11.67 -5.69
C ILE A 186 2.30 10.70 -6.34
N VAL A 187 3.56 11.12 -6.38
CA VAL A 187 4.64 10.32 -6.96
C VAL A 187 5.25 9.42 -5.90
N HIS A 188 5.29 8.12 -6.18
CA HIS A 188 5.69 7.10 -5.22
C HIS A 188 6.40 5.90 -5.89
N ARG A 189 6.98 5.02 -5.07
CA ARG A 189 7.66 3.80 -5.50
C ARG A 189 7.70 2.73 -4.41
N SER A 190 7.99 1.50 -4.82
CA SER A 190 8.54 0.52 -3.89
C SER A 190 9.96 0.95 -3.47
N PRO A 191 10.31 0.92 -2.17
CA PRO A 191 11.70 1.08 -1.76
C PRO A 191 12.58 0.02 -2.44
N PRO A 192 13.82 0.36 -2.83
CA PRO A 192 14.77 -0.63 -3.33
C PRO A 192 15.19 -1.55 -2.19
N ILE A 193 14.96 -2.85 -2.36
CA ILE A 193 15.22 -3.87 -1.33
C ILE A 193 16.09 -5.02 -1.84
N VAL A 194 16.34 -5.10 -3.15
CA VAL A 194 17.21 -6.14 -3.72
C VAL A 194 18.59 -6.09 -3.08
N GLY A 195 19.11 -7.26 -2.69
CA GLY A 195 20.42 -7.39 -2.05
C GLY A 195 20.46 -7.05 -0.56
N THR A 196 19.34 -6.60 0.03
CA THR A 196 19.26 -6.32 1.48
C THR A 196 18.82 -7.53 2.31
N GLY A 197 18.23 -8.55 1.66
CA GLY A 197 17.56 -9.66 2.34
C GLY A 197 16.19 -9.30 2.94
N ALA A 198 15.73 -8.05 2.76
CA ALA A 198 14.41 -7.64 3.20
C ALA A 198 13.31 -8.19 2.27
N ARG A 199 12.17 -8.52 2.86
CA ARG A 199 10.92 -8.89 2.19
C ARG A 199 9.82 -7.94 2.62
N ARG A 200 8.84 -7.72 1.75
CA ARG A 200 7.67 -6.87 2.05
C ARG A 200 6.38 -7.63 1.79
N LEU A 201 5.38 -7.43 2.65
CA LEU A 201 4.00 -7.82 2.39
C LEU A 201 3.18 -6.56 2.16
N VAL A 202 2.68 -6.38 0.93
CA VAL A 202 2.05 -5.13 0.51
C VAL A 202 0.62 -5.37 0.04
N LEU A 203 -0.32 -4.71 0.69
CA LEU A 203 -1.71 -4.62 0.25
C LEU A 203 -1.89 -3.42 -0.67
N VAL A 204 -2.58 -3.65 -1.79
CA VAL A 204 -3.07 -2.62 -2.68
C VAL A 204 -4.57 -2.81 -2.90
N ILE A 205 -5.35 -1.75 -2.76
CA ILE A 205 -6.78 -1.75 -3.10
C ILE A 205 -7.05 -0.63 -4.10
N ASP A 206 -7.62 -1.00 -5.24
CA ASP A 206 -8.03 -0.10 -6.32
C ASP A 206 -9.54 -0.20 -6.57
N PRO A 207 -10.17 0.82 -7.19
CA PRO A 207 -11.51 0.65 -7.75
C PRO A 207 -11.48 -0.46 -8.80
N ALA A 208 -12.43 -1.39 -8.74
CA ALA A 208 -12.53 -2.42 -9.77
C ALA A 208 -12.85 -1.79 -11.13
N ARG A 209 -12.17 -2.24 -12.20
CA ARG A 209 -12.55 -1.81 -13.56
C ARG A 209 -13.89 -2.41 -13.95
N PRO A 210 -14.74 -1.72 -14.73
CA PRO A 210 -16.06 -2.23 -15.11
C PRO A 210 -16.03 -3.58 -15.82
N ASP A 211 -14.97 -3.85 -16.59
CA ASP A 211 -14.75 -5.06 -17.38
C ASP A 211 -14.05 -6.19 -16.61
N GLN A 212 -13.59 -5.94 -15.38
CA GLN A 212 -12.88 -6.94 -14.61
C GLN A 212 -13.88 -7.94 -14.00
N PRO A 213 -13.78 -9.24 -14.31
CA PRO A 213 -14.66 -10.25 -13.73
C PRO A 213 -14.46 -10.32 -12.22
N ALA A 214 -15.51 -10.63 -11.46
CA ALA A 214 -15.36 -10.95 -10.04
C ALA A 214 -14.52 -12.23 -9.92
N ALA A 215 -13.77 -12.36 -8.82
CA ALA A 215 -13.05 -13.59 -8.56
C ALA A 215 -14.04 -14.77 -8.60
N ALA A 216 -13.79 -15.74 -9.50
CA ALA A 216 -14.49 -17.00 -9.43
C ALA A 216 -14.07 -17.67 -8.11
N THR A 217 -15.04 -18.12 -7.32
CA THR A 217 -14.76 -18.98 -6.17
C THR A 217 -14.04 -20.22 -6.69
N GLY A 218 -12.72 -20.26 -6.54
CA GLY A 218 -11.86 -21.37 -6.95
C GLY A 218 -11.17 -21.22 -8.32
N SER A 219 -10.20 -20.31 -8.44
CA SER A 219 -8.99 -20.58 -9.24
C SER A 219 -7.88 -19.61 -8.88
N ALA A 220 -6.77 -20.11 -8.35
CA ALA A 220 -5.52 -19.38 -8.30
C ALA A 220 -5.14 -18.94 -9.73
N SER A 221 -4.98 -17.64 -9.93
CA SER A 221 -4.57 -17.09 -11.22
C SER A 221 -3.08 -17.30 -11.39
N THR A 222 -2.71 -18.28 -12.22
CA THR A 222 -1.33 -18.52 -12.66
C THR A 222 -0.90 -17.52 -13.72
N ASP A 223 -0.92 -16.23 -13.40
CA ASP A 223 -0.14 -15.26 -14.17
C ASP A 223 1.26 -15.19 -13.58
N ALA A 224 2.05 -16.21 -13.97
CA ALA A 224 3.48 -16.20 -13.79
C ALA A 224 4.05 -14.93 -14.44
N LYS A 225 4.54 -14.01 -13.59
CA LYS A 225 5.31 -12.85 -14.03
C LYS A 225 6.48 -13.35 -14.89
N PRO A 226 6.66 -12.85 -16.13
CA PRO A 226 7.82 -13.22 -16.92
C PRO A 226 9.06 -12.67 -16.22
N ALA A 227 9.99 -13.56 -15.89
CA ALA A 227 11.33 -13.19 -15.45
C ALA A 227 11.99 -12.36 -16.58
N ARG A 228 12.30 -11.08 -16.32
CA ARG A 228 13.25 -10.28 -17.09
C ARG A 228 13.74 -9.07 -16.32
#